data_AF-R9KD90-F1
#
_entry.id   AF-R9KD90-F1
#
_cell.length_a   1.000
_cell.length_b   1.000
_cell.length_c   1.000
_cell.angle_alpha   90.00
_cell.angle_beta   90.00
_cell.angle_gamma   90.00
#
_symmetry.space_group_name_H-M   'P 1'
#
loop_
_entity.id
_entity.type
_entity.pdbx_description
1 polymer ?
#
loop_
_entity_poly.entity_id
_entity_poly.type
_entity_poly.pdbx_seq_one_letter_code
_entity_poly.pdbx_strand_id
1 'polypeptide(L)'
;MVKLLNTGFTRLRKNKLFWILTAFSIGLALLVVYTQYRSMRIYGDTIEAEQLMLNYATVIGVVIAIFTSLFLGVEYSDGAIRNKISVGHRRIHIYVSNFVIITVTSLFSYIVFTAVVSFIGIPLFGAITIPISKLLMLLGCIFVTIVAYSSIFTFIAMAIQNKAVTATVSIMLAFSLMMAALTCLKILQAQEYTPITSIRNGEIVTEKIKNPKYPSEMEKEIYQAFLNLNPAGQMFQLAGRTAPDLKVLPVYSLGIFLVFTTAGIVLFHKKDLK
;
A
#
# COMPACT_ATOMS: atom_id res chain seq x y z
N MET A 1 -5.09 -27.30 6.74
CA MET A 1 -5.10 -25.83 6.53
C MET A 1 -5.94 -25.09 7.57
N VAL A 2 -7.21 -25.47 7.79
CA VAL A 2 -8.11 -24.81 8.78
C VAL A 2 -7.49 -24.72 10.19
N LYS A 3 -6.85 -25.79 10.69
CA LYS A 3 -6.15 -25.77 11.99
C LYS A 3 -5.04 -24.71 12.05
N LEU A 4 -4.23 -24.57 11.00
CA LEU A 4 -3.15 -23.56 10.92
C LEU A 4 -3.69 -22.14 10.95
N LEU A 5 -4.78 -21.89 10.21
CA LEU A 5 -5.46 -20.59 10.21
C LEU A 5 -6.02 -20.27 11.59
N ASN A 6 -6.71 -21.23 12.23
CA ASN A 6 -7.28 -21.00 13.56
C ASN A 6 -6.20 -20.69 14.62
N THR A 7 -5.11 -21.47 14.63
CA THR A 7 -3.97 -21.19 15.51
C THR A 7 -3.34 -19.83 15.20
N GLY A 8 -3.18 -19.48 13.92
CA GLY A 8 -2.63 -18.21 13.47
C GLY A 8 -3.47 -17.00 13.87
N PHE A 9 -4.80 -17.05 13.67
CA PHE A 9 -5.72 -16.00 14.09
C PHE A 9 -5.83 -15.90 15.61
N THR A 10 -5.79 -17.03 16.33
CA THR A 10 -5.74 -17.02 17.79
C THR A 10 -4.49 -16.32 18.30
N ARG A 11 -3.33 -16.58 17.68
CA ARG A 11 -2.11 -15.85 18.02
C ARG A 11 -2.22 -14.38 17.65
N LEU A 12 -2.74 -14.05 16.47
CA LEU A 12 -2.94 -12.67 16.02
C LEU A 12 -3.71 -11.85 17.05
N ARG A 13 -4.85 -12.34 17.52
CA ARG A 13 -5.70 -11.66 18.51
C ARG A 13 -5.02 -11.48 19.87
N LYS A 14 -4.13 -12.39 20.25
CA LYS A 14 -3.37 -12.31 21.50
C LYS A 14 -2.08 -11.47 21.37
N ASN A 15 -1.64 -11.18 20.14
CA ASN A 15 -0.39 -10.49 19.90
C ASN A 15 -0.55 -8.98 20.08
N LYS A 16 0.32 -8.35 20.88
CA LYS A 16 0.36 -6.90 21.08
C LYS A 16 0.54 -6.14 19.76
N LEU A 17 1.28 -6.68 18.80
CA LEU A 17 1.51 -6.05 17.50
C LEU A 17 0.21 -5.79 16.72
N PHE A 18 -0.76 -6.70 16.79
CA PHE A 18 -2.06 -6.52 16.13
C PHE A 18 -2.84 -5.34 16.73
N TRP A 19 -2.83 -5.22 18.06
CA TRP A 19 -3.48 -4.11 18.76
C TRP A 19 -2.75 -2.78 18.54
N ILE A 20 -1.41 -2.80 18.49
CA ILE A 20 -0.61 -1.61 18.14
C ILE A 20 -0.94 -1.16 16.71
N LEU A 21 -1.02 -2.08 15.75
CA LEU A 21 -1.41 -1.77 14.37
C LEU A 21 -2.82 -1.17 14.29
N THR A 22 -3.76 -1.72 15.05
CA THR A 22 -5.14 -1.24 15.11
C THR A 22 -5.18 0.17 15.71
N ALA A 23 -4.51 0.40 16.84
CA ALA A 23 -4.40 1.70 17.48
C ALA A 23 -3.71 2.72 16.58
N PHE A 24 -2.65 2.32 15.86
CA PHE A 24 -1.98 3.15 14.86
C PHE A 24 -2.93 3.57 13.73
N SER A 25 -3.74 2.63 13.21
CA SER A 25 -4.70 2.92 12.13
C SER A 25 -5.77 3.92 12.57
N ILE A 26 -6.31 3.75 13.78
CA ILE A 26 -7.27 4.68 14.38
C ILE A 26 -6.61 6.05 14.63
N GLY A 27 -5.43 6.07 15.25
CA GLY A 27 -4.71 7.29 15.57
C GLY A 27 -4.33 8.08 14.32
N LEU A 28 -3.89 7.41 13.25
CA LEU A 28 -3.59 8.04 11.98
C LEU A 28 -4.85 8.61 11.33
N ALA A 29 -5.98 7.89 11.37
CA ALA A 29 -7.27 8.39 10.86
C ALA A 29 -7.70 9.67 11.60
N LEU A 30 -7.63 9.67 12.93
CA LEU A 30 -7.95 10.84 13.75
C LEU A 30 -7.01 12.02 13.45
N LEU A 31 -5.71 11.76 13.30
CA LEU A 31 -4.72 12.79 12.95
C LEU A 31 -5.03 13.40 11.59
N VAL A 32 -5.29 12.59 10.56
CA VAL A 32 -5.61 13.06 9.21
C VAL A 32 -6.88 13.92 9.21
N VAL A 33 -7.94 13.47 9.88
CA VAL A 33 -9.18 14.23 10.02
C VAL A 33 -8.92 15.56 10.74
N TYR A 34 -8.19 15.54 11.85
CA TYR A 34 -7.84 16.74 12.61
C TYR A 34 -7.03 17.74 11.78
N THR A 35 -6.00 17.28 11.05
CA THR A 35 -5.17 18.17 10.22
C THR A 35 -6.00 18.82 9.13
N GLN A 36 -6.92 18.09 8.50
CA GLN A 36 -7.73 18.62 7.41
C GLN A 36 -8.85 19.52 7.90
N TYR A 37 -9.42 19.25 9.07
CA TYR A 37 -10.33 20.18 9.73
C TYR A 37 -9.65 21.50 10.07
N ARG A 38 -8.40 21.44 10.59
CA ARG A 38 -7.61 22.63 10.85
C ARG A 38 -7.32 23.41 9.56
N SER A 39 -6.96 22.73 8.47
CA SER A 39 -6.74 23.37 7.16
C SER A 39 -8.01 24.05 6.65
N MET A 40 -9.16 23.39 6.71
CA MET A 40 -10.45 23.97 6.35
C MET A 40 -10.77 25.23 7.16
N ARG A 41 -10.51 25.23 8.48
CA ARG A 41 -10.78 26.38 9.35
C ARG A 41 -9.84 27.57 9.14
N ILE A 42 -8.59 27.33 8.74
CA ILE A 42 -7.58 28.37 8.57
C ILE A 42 -7.56 28.92 7.13
N TYR A 43 -7.60 28.03 6.14
CA TYR A 43 -7.41 28.36 4.73
C TYR A 43 -8.73 28.39 3.93
N GLY A 44 -9.82 27.88 4.48
CA GLY A 44 -11.11 27.80 3.78
C GLY A 44 -11.17 26.67 2.74
N ASP A 45 -10.26 25.70 2.82
CA ASP A 45 -10.18 24.60 1.85
C ASP A 45 -11.43 23.72 1.87
N THR A 46 -11.91 23.33 0.68
CA THR A 46 -12.93 22.30 0.52
C THR A 46 -12.28 20.93 0.65
N ILE A 47 -12.65 20.19 1.71
CA ILE A 47 -12.11 18.86 1.98
C ILE A 47 -13.14 17.80 1.56
N GLU A 48 -12.70 16.84 0.74
CA GLU A 48 -13.53 15.69 0.37
C GLU A 48 -13.26 14.51 1.31
N ALA A 49 -14.29 14.04 2.02
CA ALA A 49 -14.15 12.96 3.00
C ALA A 49 -13.65 11.65 2.35
N GLU A 50 -14.10 11.32 1.14
CA GLU A 50 -13.64 10.16 0.39
C GLU A 50 -12.15 10.24 0.02
N GLN A 51 -11.58 11.44 -0.17
CA GLN A 51 -10.16 11.59 -0.47
C GLN A 51 -9.31 11.15 0.72
N LEU A 52 -9.77 11.50 1.93
CA LEU A 52 -9.11 11.10 3.17
C LEU A 52 -9.11 9.58 3.34
N MET A 53 -10.20 8.91 2.95
CA MET A 53 -10.29 7.46 2.97
C MET A 53 -9.26 6.82 2.05
N LEU A 54 -9.10 7.35 0.84
CA LEU A 54 -8.18 6.81 -0.16
C LEU A 54 -6.71 7.09 0.15
N ASN A 55 -6.40 8.19 0.84
CA ASN A 55 -5.02 8.60 1.15
C ASN A 55 -4.24 7.58 1.99
N TYR A 56 -4.91 6.77 2.83
CA TYR A 56 -4.23 5.73 3.61
C TYR A 56 -3.56 4.67 2.75
N ALA A 57 -4.07 4.46 1.53
CA ALA A 57 -3.48 3.57 0.55
C ALA A 57 -2.01 3.89 0.27
N THR A 58 -1.62 5.16 0.34
CA THR A 58 -0.24 5.59 0.05
C THR A 58 0.78 5.11 1.09
N VAL A 59 0.34 4.90 2.34
CA VAL A 59 1.21 4.49 3.47
C VAL A 59 1.05 3.01 3.82
N ILE A 60 -0.04 2.35 3.39
CA ILE A 60 -0.35 0.97 3.78
C ILE A 60 0.77 -0.01 3.41
N GLY A 61 1.49 0.18 2.31
CA GLY A 61 2.61 -0.69 1.91
C GLY A 61 3.70 -0.77 2.99
N VAL A 62 4.04 0.36 3.61
CA VAL A 62 5.02 0.42 4.72
C VAL A 62 4.47 -0.28 5.96
N VAL A 63 3.19 -0.07 6.27
CA VAL A 63 2.51 -0.70 7.39
C VAL A 63 2.50 -2.23 7.25
N ILE A 64 2.18 -2.74 6.05
CA ILE A 64 2.20 -4.17 5.72
C ILE A 64 3.62 -4.74 5.87
N ALA A 65 4.64 -4.02 5.39
CA ALA A 65 6.04 -4.45 5.48
C ALA A 65 6.49 -4.63 6.95
N ILE A 66 6.24 -3.62 7.78
CA ILE A 66 6.58 -3.63 9.20
C ILE A 66 5.83 -4.77 9.89
N PHE A 67 4.51 -4.83 9.76
CA PHE A 67 3.71 -5.85 10.42
C PHE A 67 4.13 -7.27 10.01
N THR A 68 4.32 -7.51 8.71
CA THR A 68 4.70 -8.84 8.18
C THR A 68 6.06 -9.27 8.72
N SER A 69 7.06 -8.38 8.70
CA SER A 69 8.40 -8.70 9.20
C SER A 69 8.42 -9.02 10.70
N LEU A 70 7.63 -8.32 11.51
CA LEU A 70 7.58 -8.52 12.96
C LEU A 70 6.72 -9.72 13.35
N PHE A 71 5.59 -9.92 12.68
CA PHE A 71 4.68 -11.03 12.98
C PHE A 71 5.22 -12.37 12.46
N LEU A 72 5.72 -12.40 11.22
CA LEU A 72 6.19 -13.62 10.58
C LEU A 72 7.67 -13.89 10.86
N GLY A 73 8.50 -12.85 11.00
CA GLY A 73 9.93 -13.01 11.32
C GLY A 73 10.15 -13.69 12.68
N VAL A 74 9.23 -13.51 13.63
CA VAL A 74 9.25 -14.22 14.92
C VAL A 74 8.96 -15.72 14.74
N GLU A 75 8.04 -16.12 13.85
CA GLU A 75 7.80 -17.55 13.59
C GLU A 75 9.04 -18.27 13.07
N TYR A 76 9.81 -17.57 12.25
CA TYR A 76 11.02 -18.11 11.67
C TYR A 76 12.12 -18.19 12.73
N SER A 77 12.37 -17.09 13.43
CA SER A 77 13.44 -16.98 14.44
C SER A 77 13.23 -17.93 15.63
N ASP A 78 11.98 -18.16 16.05
CA ASP A 78 11.66 -18.97 17.23
C ASP A 78 11.46 -20.46 16.89
N GLY A 79 11.71 -20.87 15.64
CA GLY A 79 11.59 -22.26 15.20
C GLY A 79 10.14 -22.76 15.08
N ALA A 80 9.13 -21.89 15.18
CA ALA A 80 7.72 -22.26 15.07
C ALA A 80 7.39 -22.87 13.70
N ILE A 81 8.06 -22.42 12.63
CA ILE A 81 7.92 -23.02 11.30
C ILE A 81 8.40 -24.47 11.28
N ARG A 82 9.55 -24.76 11.90
CA ARG A 82 10.09 -26.12 12.02
C ARG A 82 9.15 -27.02 12.81
N ASN A 83 8.61 -26.51 13.93
CA ASN A 83 7.63 -27.25 14.73
C ASN A 83 6.35 -27.59 13.94
N LYS A 84 5.80 -26.65 13.16
CA LYS A 84 4.64 -26.92 12.29
C LYS A 84 4.91 -28.05 11.28
N ILE A 85 6.13 -28.13 10.76
CA ILE A 85 6.55 -29.18 9.82
C ILE A 85 6.72 -30.52 10.55
N SER A 86 7.36 -30.53 11.72
CA SER A 86 7.55 -31.75 12.53
C SER A 86 6.23 -32.41 12.96
N VAL A 87 5.21 -31.59 13.23
CA VAL A 87 3.84 -32.07 13.53
C VAL A 87 3.11 -32.61 12.28
N GLY A 88 3.73 -32.54 11.09
CA GLY A 88 3.22 -33.13 9.85
C GLY A 88 2.46 -32.16 8.93
N HIS A 89 2.51 -30.85 9.16
CA HIS A 89 1.88 -29.91 8.22
C HIS A 89 2.69 -29.75 6.93
N ARG A 90 2.00 -29.80 5.77
CA ARG A 90 2.61 -29.53 4.47
C ARG A 90 3.11 -28.08 4.40
N ARG A 91 4.31 -27.90 3.85
CA ARG A 91 4.96 -26.58 3.66
C ARG A 91 4.09 -25.57 2.92
N ILE A 92 3.38 -26.00 1.87
CA ILE A 92 2.46 -25.14 1.12
C ILE A 92 1.31 -24.61 2.00
N HIS A 93 0.77 -25.42 2.90
CA HIS A 93 -0.30 -24.97 3.80
C HIS A 93 0.21 -23.98 4.84
N ILE A 94 1.48 -24.09 5.27
CA ILE A 94 2.10 -23.12 6.17
C ILE A 94 2.26 -21.78 5.45
N TYR A 95 2.81 -21.80 4.23
CA TYR A 95 2.97 -20.58 3.42
C TYR A 95 1.65 -19.87 3.16
N VAL A 96 0.66 -20.59 2.61
CA VAL A 96 -0.65 -20.00 2.28
C VAL A 96 -1.39 -19.54 3.52
N SER A 97 -1.30 -20.27 4.64
CA SER A 97 -1.90 -19.83 5.91
C SER A 97 -1.31 -18.50 6.39
N ASN A 98 0.01 -18.34 6.31
CA ASN A 98 0.67 -17.10 6.72
C ASN A 98 0.32 -15.94 5.77
N PHE A 99 0.34 -16.19 4.46
CA PHE A 99 -0.11 -15.21 3.46
C PHE A 99 -1.55 -14.72 3.72
N VAL A 100 -2.49 -15.63 4.02
CA VAL A 100 -3.88 -15.28 4.34
C VAL A 100 -3.96 -14.43 5.61
N ILE A 101 -3.23 -14.79 6.66
CA ILE A 101 -3.22 -14.01 7.92
C ILE A 101 -2.71 -12.59 7.69
N ILE A 102 -1.61 -12.43 6.94
CA ILE A 102 -1.07 -11.12 6.59
C ILE A 102 -2.12 -10.32 5.81
N THR A 103 -2.66 -10.90 4.74
CA THR A 103 -3.66 -10.25 3.88
C THR A 103 -4.89 -9.79 4.66
N VAL A 104 -5.47 -10.67 5.49
CA VAL A 104 -6.65 -10.35 6.31
C VAL A 104 -6.33 -9.25 7.32
N THR A 105 -5.15 -9.28 7.93
CA THR A 105 -4.75 -8.25 8.90
C THR A 105 -4.57 -6.89 8.21
N SER A 106 -3.95 -6.87 7.02
CA SER A 106 -3.75 -5.66 6.23
C SER A 106 -5.08 -5.05 5.75
N LEU A 107 -6.00 -5.89 5.26
CA LEU A 107 -7.35 -5.47 4.88
C LEU A 107 -8.13 -4.92 6.08
N PHE A 108 -8.07 -5.62 7.22
CA PHE A 108 -8.68 -5.16 8.47
C PHE A 108 -8.16 -3.77 8.88
N SER A 109 -6.84 -3.55 8.83
CA SER A 109 -6.21 -2.25 9.10
C SER A 109 -6.77 -1.14 8.22
N TYR A 110 -6.92 -1.41 6.93
CA TYR A 110 -7.48 -0.46 5.96
C TYR A 110 -8.96 -0.17 6.21
N ILE A 111 -9.75 -1.19 6.52
CA ILE A 111 -11.18 -1.06 6.83
C ILE A 111 -11.37 -0.24 8.11
N VAL A 112 -10.58 -0.50 9.16
CA VAL A 112 -10.64 0.28 10.41
C VAL A 112 -10.33 1.74 10.16
N PHE A 113 -9.26 2.06 9.42
CA PHE A 113 -8.94 3.43 9.06
C PHE A 113 -10.10 4.09 8.32
N THR A 114 -10.60 3.42 7.28
CA THR A 114 -11.68 3.94 6.43
C THR A 114 -12.95 4.18 7.25
N ALA A 115 -13.33 3.25 8.13
CA ALA A 115 -14.51 3.36 8.98
C ALA A 115 -14.44 4.56 9.94
N VAL A 116 -13.27 4.81 10.56
CA VAL A 116 -13.06 5.99 11.42
C VAL A 116 -13.20 7.28 10.61
N VAL A 117 -12.58 7.34 9.42
CA VAL A 117 -12.70 8.50 8.53
C VAL A 117 -14.14 8.67 8.04
N SER A 118 -14.89 7.60 7.74
CA SER A 118 -16.30 7.71 7.36
C SER A 118 -17.15 8.26 8.49
N PHE A 119 -16.96 7.74 9.71
CA PHE A 119 -17.79 8.12 10.85
C PHE A 119 -17.60 9.57 11.28
N ILE A 120 -16.38 10.10 11.18
CA ILE A 120 -16.06 11.47 11.61
C ILE A 120 -16.01 12.44 10.43
N GLY A 121 -15.44 12.02 9.30
CA GLY A 121 -15.21 12.86 8.13
C GLY A 121 -16.50 13.22 7.39
N ILE A 122 -17.47 12.29 7.27
CA ILE A 122 -18.73 12.59 6.57
C ILE A 122 -19.55 13.67 7.32
N PRO A 123 -19.76 13.59 8.65
CA PRO A 123 -20.42 14.67 9.38
C PRO A 123 -19.68 16.01 9.34
N LEU A 124 -18.34 15.99 9.26
CA LEU A 124 -17.52 17.20 9.39
C LEU A 124 -17.28 17.92 8.06
N PHE A 125 -17.07 17.17 6.99
CA PHE A 125 -16.69 17.70 5.67
C PHE A 125 -17.83 17.62 4.64
N GLY A 126 -18.90 16.90 4.94
CA GLY A 126 -20.04 16.70 4.06
C GLY A 126 -20.10 15.32 3.43
N ALA A 127 -21.15 15.10 2.64
CA ALA A 127 -21.40 13.84 1.97
C ALA A 127 -20.38 13.54 0.86
N ILE A 128 -20.26 12.25 0.52
CA ILE A 128 -19.40 11.77 -0.57
C ILE A 128 -19.85 12.41 -1.89
N THR A 129 -18.91 13.01 -2.61
CA THR A 129 -19.17 13.74 -3.87
C THR A 129 -19.15 12.82 -5.09
N ILE A 130 -18.33 11.76 -5.05
CA ILE A 130 -18.22 10.81 -6.16
C ILE A 130 -19.33 9.75 -6.16
N PRO A 131 -19.70 9.19 -7.33
CA PRO A 131 -20.64 8.08 -7.37
C PRO A 131 -20.17 6.90 -6.51
N ILE A 132 -21.09 6.31 -5.73
CA ILE A 132 -20.80 5.17 -4.84
C ILE A 132 -20.17 4.01 -5.63
N SER A 133 -20.60 3.77 -6.87
CA SER A 133 -20.01 2.77 -7.76
C SER A 133 -18.52 3.01 -8.02
N LYS A 134 -18.12 4.27 -8.24
CA LYS A 134 -16.72 4.66 -8.45
C LYS A 134 -15.91 4.50 -7.16
N LEU A 135 -16.46 4.88 -6.01
CA LEU A 135 -15.83 4.67 -4.70
C LEU A 135 -15.59 3.17 -4.42
N LEU A 136 -16.59 2.33 -4.65
CA LEU A 136 -16.47 0.88 -4.49
C LEU A 136 -15.43 0.27 -5.44
N MET A 137 -15.36 0.77 -6.68
CA MET A 137 -14.33 0.35 -7.63
C MET A 137 -12.92 0.72 -7.16
N LEU A 138 -12.72 1.93 -6.64
CA LEU A 138 -11.45 2.39 -6.07
C LEU A 138 -11.04 1.51 -4.87
N LEU A 139 -11.95 1.30 -3.92
CA LEU A 139 -11.71 0.43 -2.76
C LEU A 139 -11.42 -1.01 -3.17
N GLY A 140 -12.12 -1.55 -4.17
CA GLY A 140 -11.87 -2.86 -4.74
C GLY A 140 -10.45 -2.97 -5.32
N CYS A 141 -10.01 -1.98 -6.09
CA CYS A 141 -8.63 -1.93 -6.61
C CYS A 141 -7.61 -1.92 -5.47
N ILE A 142 -7.82 -1.07 -4.45
CA ILE A 142 -6.95 -0.98 -3.28
C ILE A 142 -6.85 -2.33 -2.56
N PHE A 143 -7.97 -3.05 -2.40
CA PHE A 143 -7.97 -4.37 -1.77
C PHE A 143 -7.14 -5.38 -2.57
N VAL A 144 -7.27 -5.41 -3.91
CA VAL A 144 -6.44 -6.28 -4.75
C VAL A 144 -4.96 -5.88 -4.68
N THR A 145 -4.64 -4.59 -4.62
CA THR A 145 -3.25 -4.13 -4.43
C THR A 145 -2.71 -4.46 -3.04
N ILE A 146 -3.53 -4.48 -1.99
CA ILE A 146 -3.14 -4.98 -0.65
C ILE A 146 -2.75 -6.46 -0.73
N VAL A 147 -3.52 -7.29 -1.46
CA VAL A 147 -3.17 -8.70 -1.70
C VAL A 147 -1.80 -8.83 -2.37
N ALA A 148 -1.51 -7.97 -3.35
CA ALA A 148 -0.20 -7.91 -4.00
C ALA A 148 0.93 -7.56 -3.00
N TYR A 149 0.77 -6.52 -2.18
CA TYR A 149 1.71 -6.19 -1.12
C TYR A 149 1.93 -7.33 -0.13
N SER A 150 0.85 -7.96 0.33
CA SER A 150 0.91 -9.09 1.25
C SER A 150 1.68 -10.26 0.65
N SER A 151 1.58 -10.51 -0.67
CA SER A 151 2.35 -11.56 -1.35
C SER A 151 3.84 -11.26 -1.39
N ILE A 152 4.24 -10.02 -1.70
CA ILE A 152 5.65 -9.58 -1.74
C ILE A 152 6.28 -9.73 -0.36
N PHE A 153 5.65 -9.18 0.68
CA PHE A 153 6.24 -9.20 2.02
C PHE A 153 6.18 -10.58 2.67
N THR A 154 5.17 -11.40 2.36
CA THR A 154 5.16 -12.81 2.78
C THR A 154 6.28 -13.59 2.10
N PHE A 155 6.52 -13.37 0.80
CA PHE A 155 7.63 -13.96 0.07
C PHE A 155 8.97 -13.65 0.76
N ILE A 156 9.24 -12.37 1.05
CA ILE A 156 10.48 -11.92 1.71
C ILE A 156 10.62 -12.57 3.09
N ALA A 157 9.57 -12.52 3.91
CA ALA A 157 9.59 -13.05 5.27
C ALA A 157 9.72 -14.58 5.34
N MET A 158 9.32 -15.31 4.30
CA MET A 158 9.53 -16.76 4.19
C MET A 158 10.87 -17.11 3.52
N ALA A 159 11.44 -16.20 2.73
CA ALA A 159 12.74 -16.35 2.09
C ALA A 159 13.91 -16.11 3.06
N ILE A 160 13.79 -15.17 4.00
CA ILE A 160 14.87 -14.78 4.92
C ILE A 160 14.63 -15.41 6.31
N GLN A 161 15.66 -16.01 6.92
CA GLN A 161 15.52 -16.64 8.23
C GLN A 161 15.70 -15.65 9.39
N ASN A 162 16.61 -14.68 9.21
CA ASN A 162 16.96 -13.71 10.23
C ASN A 162 15.89 -12.62 10.32
N LYS A 163 15.28 -12.45 11.50
CA LYS A 163 14.20 -11.47 11.73
C LYS A 163 14.64 -10.02 11.49
N ALA A 164 15.87 -9.65 11.86
CA ALA A 164 16.38 -8.29 11.68
C ALA A 164 16.59 -8.00 10.19
N VAL A 165 17.23 -8.91 9.46
CA VAL A 165 17.43 -8.78 8.01
C VAL A 165 16.09 -8.73 7.27
N THR A 166 15.13 -9.56 7.68
CA THR A 166 13.77 -9.56 7.11
C THR A 166 13.10 -8.20 7.27
N ALA A 167 13.17 -7.61 8.47
CA ALA A 167 12.61 -6.28 8.74
C ALA A 167 13.29 -5.20 7.91
N THR A 168 14.63 -5.16 7.89
CA THR A 168 15.39 -4.17 7.12
C THR A 168 15.06 -4.24 5.62
N VAL A 169 15.10 -5.44 5.02
CA VAL A 169 14.81 -5.62 3.59
C VAL A 169 13.37 -5.25 3.26
N SER A 170 12.40 -5.66 4.08
CA SER A 170 10.98 -5.36 3.85
C SER A 170 10.71 -3.86 3.91
N ILE A 171 11.24 -3.17 4.93
CA ILE A 171 11.05 -1.72 5.11
C ILE A 171 11.76 -0.94 4.00
N MET A 172 13.02 -1.28 3.68
CA MET A 172 13.75 -0.63 2.58
C MET A 172 13.03 -0.82 1.25
N LEU A 173 12.53 -2.01 0.96
CA LEU A 173 11.76 -2.25 -0.26
C LEU A 173 10.47 -1.42 -0.29
N ALA A 174 9.72 -1.34 0.81
CA ALA A 174 8.50 -0.56 0.88
C ALA A 174 8.73 0.93 0.56
N PHE A 175 9.78 1.52 1.14
CA PHE A 175 10.17 2.90 0.84
C PHE A 175 10.72 3.06 -0.58
N SER A 176 11.49 2.11 -1.09
CA SER A 176 11.97 2.14 -2.48
C SER A 176 10.81 2.10 -3.49
N LEU A 177 9.80 1.26 -3.26
CA LEU A 177 8.58 1.22 -4.07
C LEU A 177 7.86 2.58 -4.01
N MET A 178 7.71 3.16 -2.83
CA MET A 178 7.10 4.48 -2.65
C MET A 178 7.86 5.59 -3.38
N MET A 179 9.19 5.64 -3.26
CA MET A 179 10.02 6.67 -3.92
C MET A 179 10.03 6.51 -5.44
N ALA A 180 10.09 5.28 -5.95
CA ALA A 180 10.00 5.00 -7.38
C ALA A 180 8.64 5.45 -7.94
N ALA A 181 7.54 5.21 -7.22
CA ALA A 181 6.21 5.66 -7.60
C ALA A 181 6.11 7.20 -7.67
N LEU A 182 6.59 7.89 -6.64
CA LEU A 182 6.61 9.36 -6.61
C LEU A 182 7.45 9.96 -7.74
N THR A 183 8.57 9.31 -8.08
CA THR A 183 9.42 9.74 -9.20
C THR A 183 8.70 9.60 -10.54
N CYS A 184 8.04 8.46 -10.77
CA CYS A 184 7.25 8.25 -11.98
C CYS A 184 6.09 9.26 -12.07
N LEU A 185 5.35 9.47 -10.98
CA LEU A 185 4.26 10.46 -10.94
C LEU A 185 4.74 11.87 -11.23
N LYS A 186 5.87 12.28 -10.66
CA LYS A 186 6.46 13.60 -10.91
C LYS A 186 6.76 13.81 -12.40
N ILE A 187 7.26 12.77 -13.09
CA ILE A 187 7.56 12.84 -14.53
C ILE A 187 6.25 12.90 -15.33
N LEU A 188 5.28 12.05 -15.01
CA LEU A 188 3.98 11.97 -15.70
C LEU A 188 3.13 13.24 -15.52
N GLN A 189 3.25 13.91 -14.38
CA GLN A 189 2.52 15.15 -14.06
C GLN A 189 3.28 16.41 -14.45
N ALA A 190 4.43 16.29 -15.14
CA ALA A 190 5.17 17.45 -15.62
C ALA A 190 4.30 18.26 -16.60
N GLN A 191 4.25 19.58 -16.43
CA GLN A 191 3.55 20.47 -17.36
C GLN A 191 4.38 20.68 -18.63
N GLU A 192 3.71 20.77 -19.78
CA GLU A 192 4.37 21.00 -21.08
C GLU A 192 4.95 22.41 -21.19
N TYR A 193 4.29 23.38 -20.57
CA TYR A 193 4.71 24.77 -20.54
C TYR A 193 4.86 25.25 -19.11
N THR A 194 6.00 25.85 -18.79
CA THR A 194 6.25 26.48 -17.49
C THR A 194 6.08 28.00 -17.65
N PRO A 195 5.27 28.65 -16.80
CA PRO A 195 5.19 30.10 -16.80
C PRO A 195 6.48 30.68 -16.25
N ILE A 196 7.14 31.55 -17.02
CA ILE A 196 8.28 32.34 -16.56
C ILE A 196 7.84 33.79 -16.51
N THR A 197 7.85 34.32 -15.30
CA THR A 197 7.57 35.72 -15.02
C THR A 197 8.87 36.50 -15.19
N SER A 198 8.92 37.40 -16.16
CA SER A 198 10.06 38.28 -16.39
C SER A 198 9.61 39.74 -16.40
N ILE A 199 10.45 40.63 -15.90
CA ILE A 199 10.20 42.07 -15.98
C ILE A 199 10.83 42.56 -17.29
N ARG A 200 10.00 42.91 -18.28
CA ARG A 200 10.46 43.63 -19.48
C ARG A 200 9.88 45.04 -19.44
N ASN A 201 10.73 46.04 -19.55
CA ASN A 201 10.35 47.46 -19.58
C ASN A 201 9.47 47.91 -18.38
N GLY A 202 9.69 47.33 -17.19
CA GLY A 202 8.91 47.65 -15.98
C GLY A 202 7.55 46.94 -15.88
N GLU A 203 7.14 46.19 -16.90
CA GLU A 203 5.93 45.37 -16.87
C GLU A 203 6.27 43.90 -16.58
N ILE A 204 5.40 43.26 -15.80
CA ILE A 204 5.47 41.83 -15.48
C ILE A 204 4.91 41.05 -16.67
N VAL A 205 5.78 40.48 -17.50
CA VAL A 205 5.40 39.65 -18.65
C VAL A 205 5.52 38.18 -18.24
N THR A 206 4.41 37.44 -18.35
CA THR A 206 4.39 35.99 -18.13
C THR A 206 4.47 35.27 -19.47
N GLU A 207 5.65 34.74 -19.81
CA GLU A 207 5.85 33.96 -21.03
C GLU A 207 5.74 32.46 -20.72
N LYS A 208 5.08 31.71 -21.60
CA LYS A 208 4.98 30.24 -21.51
C LYS A 208 6.15 29.63 -22.28
N ILE A 209 7.15 29.12 -21.56
CA ILE A 209 8.30 28.44 -22.18
C ILE A 209 8.06 26.94 -22.12
N LYS A 210 8.32 26.23 -23.23
CA LYS A 210 8.22 24.77 -23.29
C LYS A 210 9.20 24.13 -22.30
N ASN A 211 8.71 23.26 -21.44
CA ASN A 211 9.50 22.58 -20.43
C ASN A 211 10.47 21.60 -21.11
N PRO A 212 11.80 21.78 -20.99
CA PRO A 212 12.78 20.89 -21.62
C PRO A 212 12.75 19.46 -21.09
N LYS A 213 12.16 19.25 -19.91
CA LYS A 213 12.03 17.94 -19.25
C LYS A 213 10.63 17.33 -19.42
N TYR A 214 9.80 17.88 -20.31
CA TYR A 214 8.50 17.30 -20.60
C TYR A 214 8.68 15.95 -21.31
N PRO A 215 8.13 14.85 -20.77
CA PRO A 215 8.32 13.53 -21.37
C PRO A 215 7.60 13.43 -22.72
N SER A 216 8.23 12.74 -23.66
CA SER A 216 7.60 12.28 -24.90
C SER A 216 6.46 11.29 -24.61
N GLU A 217 5.56 11.08 -25.57
CA GLU A 217 4.45 10.12 -25.40
C GLU A 217 4.94 8.71 -25.08
N MET A 218 6.00 8.25 -25.74
CA MET A 218 6.61 6.94 -25.45
C MET A 218 7.17 6.87 -24.02
N GLU A 219 7.81 7.93 -23.53
CA GLU A 219 8.30 7.98 -22.14
C GLU A 219 7.13 7.94 -21.16
N LYS A 220 6.03 8.67 -21.41
CA LYS A 220 4.83 8.62 -20.58
C LYS A 220 4.27 7.20 -20.49
N GLU A 221 4.15 6.49 -21.61
CA GLU A 221 3.68 5.10 -21.61
C GLU A 221 4.58 4.18 -20.76
N ILE A 222 5.90 4.31 -20.91
CA ILE A 222 6.87 3.52 -20.14
C ILE A 222 6.76 3.83 -18.64
N TYR A 223 6.76 5.10 -18.24
CA TYR A 223 6.63 5.49 -16.84
C TYR A 223 5.27 5.08 -16.25
N GLN A 224 4.20 5.15 -17.04
CA GLN A 224 2.87 4.68 -16.64
C GLN A 224 2.86 3.16 -16.43
N ALA A 225 3.52 2.38 -17.28
CA ALA A 225 3.66 0.94 -17.12
C ALA A 225 4.45 0.59 -15.84
N PHE A 226 5.55 1.27 -15.56
CA PHE A 226 6.29 1.12 -14.31
C PHE A 226 5.45 1.49 -13.08
N LEU A 227 4.67 2.56 -13.18
CA LEU A 227 3.78 3.01 -12.12
C LEU A 227 2.65 2.00 -11.86
N ASN A 228 2.11 1.38 -12.91
CA ASN A 228 1.09 0.34 -12.81
C ASN A 228 1.65 -0.99 -12.27
N LEU A 229 2.88 -1.35 -12.62
CA LEU A 229 3.55 -2.54 -12.11
C LEU A 229 3.95 -2.41 -10.63
N ASN A 230 4.21 -1.19 -10.16
CA ASN A 230 4.58 -0.92 -8.78
C ASN A 230 3.33 -0.80 -7.88
N PRO A 231 3.13 -1.66 -6.85
CA PRO A 231 1.99 -1.55 -5.94
C PRO A 231 1.87 -0.18 -5.27
N ALA A 232 2.97 0.49 -4.95
CA ALA A 232 2.94 1.85 -4.42
C ALA A 232 2.43 2.86 -5.45
N GLY A 233 2.83 2.67 -6.72
CA GLY A 233 2.34 3.48 -7.83
C GLY A 233 0.85 3.34 -8.03
N GLN A 234 0.32 2.12 -7.96
CA GLN A 234 -1.13 1.90 -7.98
C GLN A 234 -1.83 2.62 -6.81
N MET A 235 -1.29 2.52 -5.59
CA MET A 235 -1.89 3.19 -4.42
C MET A 235 -1.90 4.71 -4.55
N PHE A 236 -0.84 5.33 -5.07
CA PHE A 236 -0.83 6.77 -5.31
C PHE A 236 -1.79 7.19 -6.43
N GLN A 237 -1.92 6.40 -7.50
CA GLN A 237 -2.90 6.69 -8.56
C GLN A 237 -4.34 6.57 -8.07
N LEU A 238 -4.62 5.57 -7.23
CA LEU A 238 -5.94 5.35 -6.62
C LEU A 238 -6.26 6.45 -5.61
N ALA A 239 -5.30 6.82 -4.77
CA ALA A 239 -5.43 7.93 -3.83
C ALA A 239 -5.63 9.26 -4.55
N GLY A 240 -4.77 9.60 -5.51
CA GLY A 240 -4.85 10.84 -6.28
C GLY A 240 -6.00 10.88 -7.30
N ARG A 241 -6.73 9.78 -7.50
CA ARG A 241 -7.74 9.61 -8.56
C ARG A 241 -7.20 9.94 -9.96
N THR A 242 -5.91 9.71 -10.18
CA THR A 242 -5.18 10.02 -11.41
C THR A 242 -5.00 8.79 -12.32
N ALA A 243 -5.52 7.63 -11.90
CA ALA A 243 -5.44 6.39 -12.67
C ALA A 243 -6.11 6.55 -14.06
N PRO A 244 -5.37 6.37 -15.17
CA PRO A 244 -5.93 6.50 -16.52
C PRO A 244 -6.99 5.42 -16.81
N ASP A 245 -6.74 4.18 -16.38
CA ASP A 245 -7.68 3.06 -16.48
C ASP A 245 -7.69 2.23 -15.19
N LEU A 246 -8.77 2.37 -14.42
CA LEU A 246 -8.99 1.64 -13.17
C LEU A 246 -9.15 0.12 -13.37
N LYS A 247 -9.52 -0.34 -14.57
CA LYS A 247 -9.73 -1.77 -14.84
C LYS A 247 -8.42 -2.54 -15.01
N VAL A 248 -7.34 -1.83 -15.36
CA VAL A 248 -6.03 -2.43 -15.63
C VAL A 248 -5.24 -2.67 -14.35
N LEU A 249 -5.40 -1.83 -13.32
CA LEU A 249 -4.63 -1.92 -12.06
C LEU A 249 -4.81 -3.28 -11.33
N PRO A 250 -6.02 -3.84 -11.20
CA PRO A 250 -6.20 -5.17 -10.63
C PRO A 250 -5.45 -6.27 -11.38
N VAL A 251 -5.31 -6.17 -12.70
CA VAL A 251 -4.58 -7.17 -13.52
C VAL A 251 -3.10 -7.18 -13.15
N TYR A 252 -2.47 -6.00 -13.04
CA TYR A 252 -1.09 -5.90 -12.55
C TYR A 252 -0.94 -6.46 -11.14
N SER A 253 -1.85 -6.10 -10.22
CA SER A 253 -1.82 -6.61 -8.85
C SER A 253 -2.00 -8.12 -8.75
N LEU A 254 -2.89 -8.70 -9.56
CA LEU A 254 -3.06 -10.16 -9.65
C LEU A 254 -1.81 -10.84 -10.22
N GLY A 255 -1.17 -10.24 -11.23
CA GLY A 255 0.10 -10.72 -11.77
C GLY A 255 1.20 -10.77 -10.70
N ILE A 256 1.35 -9.70 -9.93
CA ILE A 256 2.30 -9.63 -8.80
C ILE A 256 1.99 -10.71 -7.76
N PHE A 257 0.71 -10.82 -7.37
CA PHE A 257 0.25 -11.85 -6.45
C PHE A 257 0.66 -13.25 -6.91
N LEU A 258 0.38 -13.59 -8.19
CA LEU A 258 0.69 -14.91 -8.74
C LEU A 258 2.20 -15.17 -8.77
N VAL A 259 3.00 -14.21 -9.23
CA VAL A 259 4.47 -14.33 -9.32
C VAL A 259 5.09 -14.54 -7.95
N PHE A 260 4.81 -13.67 -6.98
CA PHE A 260 5.45 -13.74 -5.65
C PHE A 260 4.93 -14.91 -4.82
N THR A 261 3.64 -15.25 -4.92
CA THR A 261 3.09 -16.42 -4.23
C THR A 261 3.68 -17.71 -4.77
N THR A 262 3.76 -17.86 -6.10
CA THR A 262 4.32 -19.06 -6.72
C THR A 262 5.81 -19.19 -6.42
N ALA A 263 6.58 -18.11 -6.60
CA ALA A 263 8.00 -18.08 -6.28
C ALA A 263 8.26 -18.41 -4.80
N GLY A 264 7.45 -17.87 -3.89
CA GLY A 264 7.56 -18.14 -2.44
C GLY A 264 7.24 -19.58 -2.07
N ILE A 265 6.21 -20.17 -2.66
CA ILE A 265 5.88 -21.59 -2.44
C ILE A 265 7.02 -22.49 -2.93
N VAL A 266 7.54 -22.24 -4.13
CA VAL A 266 8.64 -23.03 -4.71
C VAL A 266 9.91 -22.92 -3.86
N LEU A 267 10.29 -21.69 -3.48
CA LEU A 267 11.47 -21.45 -2.65
C LEU A 267 11.32 -22.11 -1.27
N PHE A 268 10.17 -21.96 -0.63
CA PHE A 268 9.91 -22.53 0.69
C PHE A 268 9.87 -24.07 0.67
N HIS A 269 9.44 -24.66 -0.45
CA HIS A 269 9.46 -26.11 -0.63
C HIS A 269 10.89 -26.67 -0.71
N LYS A 270 11.78 -25.99 -1.46
CA LYS A 270 13.18 -26.40 -1.66
C LYS A 270 14.10 -26.10 -0.47
N LYS A 271 13.65 -25.27 0.48
CA LYS A 271 14.49 -24.76 1.55
C LYS A 271 14.80 -25.83 2.61
N ASP A 272 16.08 -26.03 2.92
CA ASP A 272 16.49 -26.83 4.06
C ASP A 272 16.21 -26.07 5.37
N LEU A 273 15.48 -26.70 6.27
CA LEU A 273 15.06 -26.13 7.56
C LEU A 273 15.68 -27.01 8.65
N LYS A 274 16.99 -26.86 8.84
CA LYS A 274 17.71 -27.52 9.93
C LYS A 274 17.31 -26.92 11.27
#